data_AF-A0A257AIF1-F1
#
_entry.id   AF-A0A257AIF1-F1
#
_cell.length_a   1.000
_cell.length_b   1.000
_cell.length_c   1.000
_cell.angle_alpha   90.00
_cell.angle_beta   90.00
_cell.angle_gamma   90.00
#
_symmetry.space_group_name_H-M   'P 1'
#
loop_
_entity.id
_entity.type
_entity.pdbx_description
1 polymer ?
#
loop_
_entity_poly.entity_id
_entity_poly.type
_entity_poly.pdbx_seq_one_letter_code
_entity_poly.pdbx_strand_id
1 'polypeptide(L)'
;REGVREGVREGVREGVQEEVQEGVREEGRESVQEEARVLVVVGAEKVPYEVFEAADWNVAVSNQPHSEVAALALFLDYLQEGRELRAKFEGAELEVVPKRRGKAVKRLFL
;
A
#
# COMPACT_ATOMS: atom_id res chain seq x y z
N ARG A 1 -27.20 -14.33 -2.89
CA ARG A 1 -26.40 -13.55 -1.90
C ARG A 1 -24.88 -13.58 -2.21
N GLU A 2 -24.42 -14.37 -3.19
CA GLU A 2 -23.03 -14.32 -3.70
C GLU A 2 -22.78 -13.19 -4.71
N GLY A 3 -23.71 -12.92 -5.64
CA GLY A 3 -23.52 -11.89 -6.67
C GLY A 3 -23.38 -10.44 -6.17
N VAL A 4 -23.84 -10.11 -4.95
CA VAL A 4 -23.65 -8.76 -4.38
C VAL A 4 -22.20 -8.55 -3.92
N ARG A 5 -21.52 -9.60 -3.46
CA ARG A 5 -20.11 -9.51 -3.03
C ARG A 5 -19.15 -9.49 -4.21
N GLU A 6 -19.53 -10.12 -5.31
CA GLU A 6 -18.81 -10.09 -6.57
C GLU A 6 -18.97 -8.73 -7.24
N GLY A 7 -20.19 -8.18 -7.30
CA GLY A 7 -20.45 -6.82 -7.80
C GLY A 7 -19.82 -5.69 -6.99
N VAL A 8 -19.55 -5.87 -5.68
CA VAL A 8 -18.75 -4.90 -4.90
C VAL A 8 -17.26 -5.04 -5.21
N ARG A 9 -16.75 -6.25 -5.51
CA ARG A 9 -15.36 -6.43 -5.94
C ARG A 9 -15.13 -5.95 -7.36
N GLU A 10 -16.10 -6.12 -8.24
CA GLU A 10 -16.11 -5.60 -9.60
C GLU A 10 -16.34 -4.10 -9.60
N GLY A 11 -17.29 -3.56 -8.83
CA GLY A 11 -17.54 -2.12 -8.72
C GLY A 11 -16.44 -1.34 -7.99
N VAL A 12 -15.69 -1.97 -7.07
CA VAL A 12 -14.47 -1.38 -6.49
C VAL A 12 -13.29 -1.52 -7.44
N ARG A 13 -13.27 -2.52 -8.33
CA ARG A 13 -12.27 -2.59 -9.40
C ARG A 13 -12.55 -1.57 -10.50
N GLU A 14 -13.79 -1.44 -10.94
CA GLU A 14 -14.20 -0.53 -12.01
C GLU A 14 -14.29 0.92 -11.52
N GLY A 15 -14.75 1.15 -10.29
CA GLY A 15 -14.86 2.50 -9.71
C GLY A 15 -13.55 3.07 -9.15
N VAL A 16 -12.54 2.25 -8.87
CA VAL A 16 -11.19 2.72 -8.47
C VAL A 16 -10.25 2.78 -9.68
N GLN A 17 -10.68 2.34 -10.87
CA GLN A 17 -9.84 2.35 -12.08
C GLN A 17 -9.98 3.60 -12.95
N GLU A 18 -11.01 4.43 -12.81
CA GLU A 18 -11.19 5.61 -13.68
C GLU A 18 -10.75 6.96 -13.11
N GLU A 19 -10.35 7.06 -11.83
CA GLU A 19 -9.89 8.34 -11.24
C GLU A 19 -8.56 8.26 -10.46
N VAL A 20 -7.78 7.18 -10.60
CA VAL A 20 -6.37 7.17 -10.18
C VAL A 20 -5.57 7.71 -11.37
N GLN A 21 -5.39 9.04 -11.34
CA GLN A 21 -4.74 9.82 -12.39
C GLN A 21 -3.42 9.19 -12.86
N GLU A 22 -3.17 9.37 -14.15
CA GLU A 22 -2.14 8.82 -15.02
C GLU A 22 -0.67 8.84 -14.52
N GLY A 23 -0.35 9.45 -13.38
CA GLY A 23 1.02 9.54 -12.86
C GLY A 23 1.57 8.26 -12.21
N VAL A 24 0.72 7.32 -11.80
CA VAL A 24 1.15 6.02 -11.23
C VAL A 24 1.34 4.95 -12.31
N ARG A 25 1.06 5.26 -13.59
CA ARG A 25 1.10 4.28 -14.68
C ARG A 25 2.54 3.88 -15.01
N GLU A 26 2.80 2.57 -14.88
CA GLU A 26 3.90 1.76 -15.45
C GLU A 26 5.35 2.24 -15.21
N GLU A 27 5.71 3.50 -15.48
CA GLU A 27 7.07 4.03 -15.41
C GLU A 27 7.69 3.96 -13.99
N GLY A 28 6.92 4.35 -12.97
CA GLY A 28 7.39 4.29 -11.56
C GLY A 28 7.54 2.87 -11.02
N ARG A 29 6.92 1.88 -11.66
CA ARG A 29 7.00 0.48 -11.25
C ARG A 29 8.10 -0.27 -11.99
N GLU A 30 8.23 -0.05 -13.30
CA GLU A 30 9.30 -0.64 -14.11
C GLU A 30 10.69 -0.17 -13.67
N SER A 31 10.82 1.13 -13.33
CA SER A 31 12.09 1.70 -12.84
C SER A 31 12.50 1.23 -11.44
N VAL A 32 11.55 0.70 -10.66
CA VAL A 32 11.78 0.29 -9.26
C VAL A 32 12.08 -1.21 -9.11
N GLN A 33 12.15 -1.99 -10.20
CA GLN A 33 12.33 -3.45 -10.09
C GLN A 33 13.73 -3.92 -9.65
N GLU A 34 13.67 -4.92 -8.76
CA GLU A 34 14.63 -5.87 -8.15
C GLU A 34 15.94 -5.39 -7.49
N GLU A 35 16.55 -4.27 -7.85
CA GLU A 35 17.84 -3.84 -7.22
C GLU A 35 17.87 -2.37 -6.73
N ALA A 36 16.82 -1.59 -7.00
CA ALA A 36 16.77 -0.19 -6.64
C ALA A 36 16.36 0.02 -5.17
N ARG A 37 17.21 0.70 -4.40
CA ARG A 37 16.84 1.20 -3.06
C ARG A 37 15.90 2.38 -3.22
N VAL A 38 14.64 2.24 -2.80
CA VAL A 38 13.65 3.32 -2.84
C VAL A 38 13.56 4.01 -1.49
N LEU A 39 13.63 5.34 -1.50
CA LEU A 39 13.26 6.19 -0.35
C LEU A 39 11.88 6.79 -0.62
N VAL A 40 10.90 6.44 0.22
CA VAL A 40 9.57 7.04 0.16
C VAL A 40 9.50 8.18 1.18
N VAL A 41 9.24 9.40 0.70
CA VAL A 41 9.00 10.56 1.55
C VAL A 41 7.50 10.79 1.65
N VAL A 42 6.98 10.77 2.88
CA VAL A 42 5.59 11.14 3.16
C VAL A 42 5.55 12.43 3.97
N GLY A 43 4.71 13.34 3.52
CA GLY A 43 4.52 14.63 4.17
C GLY A 43 3.62 14.58 5.39
N ALA A 44 3.71 15.60 6.23
CA ALA A 44 2.72 15.93 7.23
C ALA A 44 1.96 17.20 6.79
N GLU A 45 1.61 18.09 7.72
CA GLU A 45 0.79 19.29 7.46
C GLU A 45 1.31 20.20 6.33
N LYS A 46 2.64 20.35 6.19
CA LYS A 46 3.24 21.12 5.09
C LYS A 46 4.62 20.58 4.73
N VAL A 47 4.79 20.20 3.46
CA VAL A 47 6.06 19.74 2.91
C VAL A 47 6.78 20.92 2.25
N PRO A 48 8.07 21.17 2.55
CA PRO A 48 8.87 22.18 1.86
C PRO A 48 8.99 21.88 0.36
N TYR A 49 9.08 22.93 -0.46
CA TYR A 49 9.11 22.79 -1.92
C TYR A 49 10.36 22.05 -2.41
N GLU A 50 11.49 22.23 -1.73
CA GLU A 50 12.79 21.63 -2.04
C GLU A 50 12.73 20.09 -2.02
N VAL A 51 11.79 19.51 -1.26
CA VAL A 51 11.56 18.06 -1.25
C VAL A 51 10.98 17.58 -2.58
N PHE A 52 10.05 18.34 -3.17
CA PHE A 52 9.48 18.02 -4.48
C PHE A 52 10.52 18.16 -5.59
N GLU A 53 11.40 19.14 -5.49
CA GLU A 53 12.49 19.37 -6.45
C GLU A 53 13.57 18.28 -6.37
N ALA A 54 13.89 17.82 -5.16
CA ALA A 54 14.90 16.78 -4.95
C ALA A 54 14.43 15.36 -5.29
N ALA A 55 13.11 15.13 -5.38
CA ALA A 55 12.55 13.82 -5.65
C ALA A 55 12.59 13.47 -7.14
N ASP A 56 13.05 12.26 -7.46
CA ASP A 56 12.98 11.71 -8.82
C ASP A 56 11.52 11.55 -9.29
N TRP A 57 10.61 11.26 -8.36
CA TRP A 57 9.17 11.12 -8.62
C TRP A 57 8.34 11.84 -7.57
N ASN A 58 7.31 12.55 -8.05
CA ASN A 58 6.27 13.14 -7.22
C ASN A 58 4.95 12.44 -7.52
N VAL A 59 4.46 11.64 -6.57
CA VAL A 59 3.31 10.74 -6.78
C VAL A 59 2.14 11.14 -5.90
N ALA A 60 0.94 11.21 -6.49
CA ALA A 60 -0.31 11.36 -5.78
C ALA A 60 -1.05 10.02 -5.71
N VAL A 61 -1.26 9.49 -4.51
CA VAL A 61 -2.05 8.25 -4.29
C VAL A 61 -3.55 8.50 -4.51
N SER A 62 -4.01 9.71 -4.19
CA SER A 62 -5.29 10.25 -4.64
C SER A 62 -5.20 11.77 -4.77
N ASN A 63 -6.18 12.38 -5.42
CA ASN A 63 -6.31 13.84 -5.52
C ASN A 63 -7.07 14.46 -4.35
N GLN A 64 -7.54 13.66 -3.39
CA GLN A 64 -8.28 14.13 -2.22
C GLN A 64 -7.36 14.27 -1.00
N PRO A 65 -7.58 15.27 -0.13
CA PRO A 65 -6.83 15.38 1.11
C PRO A 65 -7.17 14.22 2.05
N HIS A 66 -6.18 13.39 2.38
CA HIS A 66 -6.30 12.28 3.32
C HIS A 66 -5.01 12.04 4.10
N SER A 67 -4.99 10.97 4.90
CA SER A 67 -3.82 10.64 5.71
C SER A 67 -2.64 10.16 4.87
N GLU A 68 -1.47 10.65 5.24
CA GLU A 68 -0.15 10.17 4.87
C GLU A 68 0.06 8.68 5.14
N VAL A 69 -0.53 8.15 6.23
CA VAL A 69 -0.46 6.72 6.57
C VAL A 69 -1.26 5.90 5.57
N ALA A 70 -2.44 6.38 5.18
CA ALA A 70 -3.26 5.74 4.14
C ALA A 70 -2.58 5.81 2.77
N ALA A 71 -1.95 6.95 2.45
CA ALA A 71 -1.17 7.12 1.22
C ALA A 71 -0.04 6.07 1.15
N LEU A 72 0.76 5.97 2.21
CA LEU A 72 1.87 5.02 2.28
C LEU A 72 1.40 3.57 2.19
N ALA A 73 0.32 3.22 2.90
CA ALA A 73 -0.21 1.87 2.91
C ALA A 73 -0.66 1.43 1.51
N LEU A 74 -1.41 2.28 0.79
CA LEU A 74 -1.86 1.98 -0.57
C LEU A 74 -0.70 1.98 -1.57
N PHE A 75 0.26 2.89 -1.42
CA PHE A 75 1.46 2.91 -2.25
C PHE A 75 2.27 1.61 -2.10
N LEU A 76 2.48 1.15 -0.86
CA LEU A 76 3.20 -0.10 -0.60
C LEU A 76 2.42 -1.34 -1.04
N ASP A 77 1.10 -1.40 -0.82
CA ASP A 77 0.24 -2.49 -1.33
C ASP A 77 0.32 -2.58 -2.86
N TYR A 78 0.31 -1.45 -3.57
CA TYR A 78 0.49 -1.40 -5.02
C TYR A 78 1.90 -1.87 -5.44
N LEU A 79 2.94 -1.38 -4.77
CA LEU A 79 4.34 -1.70 -5.08
C LEU A 79 4.67 -3.17 -4.80
N GLN A 80 4.12 -3.72 -3.72
CA GLN A 80 4.42 -5.05 -3.21
C GLN A 80 3.39 -6.11 -3.62
N GLU A 81 2.29 -5.69 -4.27
CA GLU A 81 1.21 -6.53 -4.79
C GLU A 81 0.58 -7.44 -3.73
N GLY A 82 0.41 -6.91 -2.52
CA GLY A 82 -0.17 -7.63 -1.38
C GLY A 82 0.73 -8.74 -0.81
N ARG A 83 1.99 -8.89 -1.26
CA ARG A 83 2.94 -9.88 -0.72
C ARG A 83 3.30 -9.58 0.73
N GLU A 84 3.32 -8.31 1.11
CA GLU A 84 3.60 -7.81 2.46
C GLU A 84 2.58 -8.29 3.50
N LEU A 85 1.32 -8.47 3.12
CA LEU A 85 0.28 -9.01 3.99
C LEU A 85 0.52 -10.48 4.37
N ARG A 86 1.43 -11.16 3.65
CA ARG A 86 1.84 -12.55 3.89
C ARG A 86 3.26 -12.65 4.46
N ALA A 87 3.93 -11.51 4.67
CA ALA A 87 5.28 -11.49 5.19
C ALA A 87 5.35 -12.13 6.59
N LYS A 88 6.41 -12.89 6.81
CA LYS A 88 6.75 -13.43 8.13
C LYS A 88 8.00 -12.74 8.63
N PHE A 89 7.96 -12.36 9.90
CA PHE A 89 9.11 -11.74 10.55
C PHE A 89 9.98 -12.82 11.16
N GLU A 90 11.24 -12.87 10.72
CA GLU A 90 12.25 -13.73 11.36
C GLU A 90 12.44 -13.29 12.81
N GLY A 91 12.55 -14.25 13.73
CA GLY A 91 12.73 -13.94 15.15
C GLY A 91 11.47 -13.46 15.89
N ALA A 92 10.28 -13.51 15.27
CA ALA A 92 9.05 -13.06 15.93
C ALA A 92 8.67 -13.92 17.14
N GLU A 93 8.45 -13.31 18.31
CA GLU A 93 8.03 -14.02 19.53
C GLU A 93 6.59 -14.55 19.47
N LEU A 94 5.72 -13.81 18.77
CA LEU A 94 4.29 -14.04 18.71
C LEU A 94 3.79 -13.95 17.26
N GLU A 95 2.79 -14.76 16.94
CA GLU A 95 2.07 -14.70 15.67
C GLU A 95 0.56 -14.71 15.94
N VAL A 96 -0.17 -13.76 15.36
CA VAL A 96 -1.64 -13.76 15.42
C VAL A 96 -2.16 -14.74 14.37
N VAL A 97 -2.98 -15.71 14.80
CA VAL A 97 -3.57 -16.71 13.89
C VAL A 97 -4.93 -16.20 13.41
N PRO A 98 -5.14 -16.04 12.08
CA PRO A 98 -6.42 -15.61 11.55
C PRO A 98 -7.57 -16.51 12.03
N LYS A 99 -8.60 -15.90 12.61
CA LYS A 99 -9.82 -16.60 13.05
C LYS A 99 -11.06 -15.81 12.65
N ARG A 100 -12.11 -16.55 12.25
CA ARG A 100 -13.41 -15.97 11.89
C ARG A 100 -14.03 -15.15 13.04
N ARG A 101 -13.81 -15.56 14.29
CA ARG A 101 -14.25 -14.84 15.50
C ARG A 101 -13.32 -15.12 16.67
N GLY A 102 -13.07 -14.10 17.47
CA GLY A 102 -12.16 -14.14 18.62
C GLY A 102 -10.70 -13.90 18.23
N LYS A 103 -9.82 -13.87 19.22
CA LYS A 103 -8.38 -13.67 19.06
C LYS A 103 -7.64 -14.97 19.37
N ALA A 104 -6.76 -15.40 18.48
CA ALA A 104 -5.84 -16.51 18.73
C ALA A 104 -4.42 -16.04 18.44
N VAL A 105 -3.50 -16.37 19.34
CA VAL A 105 -2.09 -15.98 19.26
C VAL A 105 -1.26 -17.22 19.57
N LYS A 106 -0.21 -17.46 18.78
CA LYS A 106 0.77 -18.52 18.99
C LYS A 106 2.08 -17.89 19.47
N ARG A 107 2.71 -18.49 20.47
CA ARG A 107 4.09 -18.18 20.83
C ARG A 107 5.03 -19.02 19.96
N LEU A 108 5.96 -18.38 19.29
CA LEU A 108 6.90 -19.03 18.35
C LEU A 108 8.24 -19.41 19.01
N PHE A 109 8.53 -18.83 20.17
CA PHE A 109 9.70 -19.13 21.00
C PHE A 109 9.28 -19.80 22.32
N LEU A 110 9.99 -20.84 22.74
CA LEU A 110 9.91 -21.44 24.07
C LEU A 110 11.07 -20.96 24.93
#